data_AF-A0A9W2WPS3-F1
#
_entry.id   AF-A0A9W2WPS3-F1
#
_cell.length_a   1.000
_cell.length_b   1.000
_cell.length_c   1.000
_cell.angle_alpha   90.00
_cell.angle_beta   90.00
_cell.angle_gamma   90.00
#
_symmetry.space_group_name_H-M   'P 1'
#
loop_
_entity.id
_entity.type
_entity.pdbx_description
1 polymer ?
#
loop_
_entity_poly.entity_id
_entity_poly.type
_entity_poly.pdbx_seq_one_letter_code
_entity_poly.pdbx_strand_id
1 'polypeptide(L)'
;MVNYILERLEDLSIIFMRFIRKWCLGVKCSKEVATAIRGAIFLARLSTIPMRRGYWGNKIGKPHTVPCKMTGHCGSVLVRLIPAPRGAGIVSAPMHKKLLMMAGIDHCHTAARGCITTLGNFTEAAFDAISKTYSYLTPDFWKEMVFTKSPYQEFTDHLVKAHTRVSVQRTQAPAVAITEFYMRKIK
;
A
#
# COMPACT_ATOMS: atom_id res chain seq x y z
N MET A 1 -10.16 -10.38 7.32
CA MET A 1 -11.21 -9.46 6.81
C MET A 1 -10.51 -8.31 6.11
N VAL A 2 -10.60 -8.25 4.77
CA VAL A 2 -10.00 -7.16 4.00
C VAL A 2 -11.05 -6.08 3.83
N ASN A 3 -10.80 -4.90 4.40
CA ASN A 3 -11.71 -3.77 4.27
C ASN A 3 -11.24 -2.91 3.11
N TYR A 4 -12.15 -2.63 2.17
CA TYR A 4 -11.91 -1.74 1.04
C TYR A 4 -12.90 -0.58 1.13
N ILE A 5 -12.42 0.64 0.96
CA ILE A 5 -13.27 1.81 0.77
C ILE A 5 -13.11 2.24 -0.68
N LEU A 6 -14.22 2.17 -1.42
CA LEU A 6 -14.34 2.71 -2.77
C LEU A 6 -14.81 4.16 -2.65
N GLU A 7 -13.98 5.11 -3.08
CA GLU A 7 -14.39 6.51 -3.18
C GLU A 7 -14.37 6.89 -4.67
N ARG A 8 -15.57 7.15 -5.21
CA ARG A 8 -15.76 7.48 -6.62
C ARG A 8 -15.52 8.98 -6.79
N LEU A 9 -14.59 9.34 -7.66
CA LEU A 9 -14.38 10.73 -8.07
C LEU A 9 -14.59 10.84 -9.56
N GLU A 10 -15.78 11.32 -9.94
CA GLU A 10 -16.19 11.55 -11.33
C GLU A 10 -15.94 10.28 -12.19
N ASP A 11 -14.81 10.25 -12.93
CA ASP A 11 -14.34 9.16 -13.81
C ASP A 11 -13.11 8.36 -13.30
N LEU A 12 -12.50 8.78 -12.19
CA LEU A 12 -11.38 8.09 -11.55
C LEU A 12 -11.86 7.19 -10.40
N SER A 13 -11.55 5.89 -10.50
CA SER A 13 -11.69 4.98 -9.36
C SER A 13 -10.43 5.03 -8.51
N ILE A 14 -10.53 5.65 -7.33
CA ILE A 14 -9.49 5.58 -6.30
C ILE A 14 -9.91 4.54 -5.28
N ILE A 15 -9.04 3.56 -5.04
CA ILE A 15 -9.34 2.45 -4.13
C ILE A 15 -8.34 2.44 -2.99
N PHE A 16 -8.90 2.39 -1.79
CA PHE A 16 -8.16 2.18 -0.57
C PHE A 16 -8.46 0.80 -0.02
N MET A 17 -7.37 0.13 0.35
CA MET A 17 -7.45 -1.26 0.77
C MET A 17 -6.52 -1.47 1.96
N ARG A 18 -7.08 -2.07 3.01
CA ARG A 18 -6.35 -2.43 4.21
C ARG A 18 -6.03 -3.92 4.20
N PHE A 19 -4.75 -4.26 4.26
CA PHE A 19 -4.28 -5.63 4.47
C PHE A 19 -3.43 -5.68 5.75
N ILE A 20 -4.02 -6.16 6.85
CA ILE A 20 -3.38 -6.39 8.18
C ILE A 20 -2.19 -5.46 8.49
N ARG A 21 -2.46 -4.25 9.01
CA ARG A 21 -1.48 -3.17 9.35
C ARG A 21 -0.65 -2.61 8.18
N LYS A 22 -0.95 -3.01 6.95
CA LYS A 22 -0.42 -2.41 5.74
C LYS A 22 -1.53 -1.72 4.98
N TRP A 23 -1.15 -0.71 4.21
CA TRP A 23 -2.06 0.09 3.40
C TRP A 23 -1.53 0.15 1.98
N CYS A 24 -2.44 0.15 1.02
CA CYS A 24 -2.15 0.50 -0.36
C CYS A 24 -3.09 1.56 -0.97
N LEU A 25 -2.55 2.29 -1.93
CA LEU A 25 -3.29 3.22 -2.79
C LEU A 25 -3.16 2.73 -4.24
N GLY A 26 -4.30 2.55 -4.91
CA GLY A 26 -4.36 2.23 -6.33
C GLY A 26 -5.17 3.27 -7.08
N VAL A 27 -4.57 3.83 -8.13
CA VAL A 27 -5.23 4.76 -9.05
C VAL A 27 -5.25 4.12 -10.43
N LYS A 28 -6.43 4.03 -11.04
CA LYS A 28 -6.59 3.55 -12.41
C LYS A 28 -7.71 4.28 -13.12
N CYS A 29 -7.50 4.56 -14.39
CA CYS A 29 -8.51 5.04 -15.32
C CYS A 29 -8.78 3.96 -16.37
N SER A 30 -10.04 3.72 -16.72
CA SER A 30 -10.47 2.83 -17.81
C SER A 30 -11.82 3.30 -18.34
N LYS A 31 -12.17 2.90 -19.58
CA LYS A 31 -13.45 3.27 -20.20
C LYS A 31 -14.65 2.70 -19.45
N GLU A 32 -14.50 1.50 -18.87
CA GLU A 32 -15.53 0.87 -18.04
C GLU A 32 -15.17 0.96 -16.56
N VAL A 33 -16.15 1.30 -15.73
CA VAL A 33 -15.96 1.44 -14.28
C VAL A 33 -15.55 0.11 -13.63
N ALA A 34 -16.13 -1.01 -14.06
CA ALA A 34 -15.82 -2.32 -13.49
C ALA A 34 -14.36 -2.74 -13.74
N THR A 35 -13.81 -2.43 -14.92
CA THR A 35 -12.40 -2.73 -15.23
C THR A 35 -11.46 -1.78 -14.53
N ALA A 36 -11.82 -0.49 -14.40
CA ALA A 36 -11.08 0.48 -13.60
C ALA A 36 -10.92 0.03 -12.14
N ILE A 37 -12.02 -0.42 -11.52
CA ILE A 37 -12.03 -0.88 -10.13
C ILE A 37 -11.14 -2.13 -9.95
N ARG A 38 -11.29 -3.13 -10.82
CA ARG A 38 -10.48 -4.35 -10.76
C ARG A 38 -8.99 -4.05 -10.95
N GLY A 39 -8.66 -3.16 -11.88
CA GLY A 39 -7.29 -2.71 -12.13
C GLY A 39 -6.71 -1.92 -10.95
N ALA A 40 -7.50 -1.03 -10.35
CA ALA A 40 -7.09 -0.26 -9.17
C ALA A 40 -6.87 -1.15 -7.94
N ILE A 41 -7.69 -2.18 -7.71
CA ILE A 41 -7.45 -3.17 -6.64
C ILE A 41 -6.13 -3.91 -6.88
N PHE A 42 -5.86 -4.31 -8.12
CA PHE A 42 -4.62 -5.01 -8.46
C PHE A 42 -3.39 -4.13 -8.23
N LEU A 43 -3.43 -2.86 -8.67
CA LEU A 43 -2.36 -1.90 -8.43
C LEU A 43 -2.17 -1.59 -6.94
N ALA A 44 -3.26 -1.46 -6.19
CA ALA A 44 -3.19 -1.28 -4.74
C ALA A 44 -2.44 -2.45 -4.10
N ARG A 45 -2.78 -3.71 -4.43
CA ARG A 45 -2.08 -4.88 -3.87
C ARG A 45 -0.56 -4.81 -4.06
N LEU A 46 -0.09 -4.30 -5.19
CA LEU A 46 1.34 -4.13 -5.47
C LEU A 46 1.97 -2.98 -4.65
N SER A 47 1.25 -1.87 -4.42
CA SER A 47 1.72 -0.67 -3.72
C SER A 47 1.54 -0.73 -2.19
N THR A 48 1.65 -1.92 -1.60
CA THR A 48 1.43 -2.11 -0.16
C THR A 48 2.62 -1.56 0.65
N ILE A 49 2.37 -0.51 1.44
CA ILE A 49 3.38 0.14 2.28
C ILE A 49 3.13 -0.20 3.76
N PRO A 50 4.19 -0.51 4.53
CA PRO A 50 4.07 -0.69 5.96
C PRO A 50 3.88 0.67 6.64
N MET A 51 3.02 0.73 7.66
CA MET A 51 2.78 1.95 8.42
C MET A 51 3.36 1.85 9.84
N ARG A 52 4.23 2.80 10.24
CA ARG A 52 4.86 2.81 11.57
C ARG A 52 4.00 3.61 12.53
N ARG A 53 3.54 2.96 13.61
CA ARG A 53 2.77 3.61 14.70
C ARG A 53 3.67 3.90 15.89
N GLY A 54 3.35 4.99 16.59
CA GLY A 54 4.05 5.46 17.78
C GLY A 54 3.09 5.90 18.89
N TYR A 55 3.66 6.63 19.85
CA TYR A 55 2.98 7.14 21.04
C TYR A 55 3.09 8.65 21.09
N TRP A 56 2.08 9.29 21.67
CA TRP A 56 2.17 10.69 22.04
C TRP A 56 2.74 10.80 23.47
N GLY A 57 4.03 11.14 23.58
CA GLY A 57 4.73 11.21 24.86
C GLY A 57 4.96 9.84 25.48
N ASN A 58 4.18 9.47 26.50
CA ASN A 58 4.42 8.26 27.30
C ASN A 58 4.06 6.97 26.54
N LYS A 59 4.90 5.92 26.67
CA LYS A 59 4.78 4.65 25.93
C LYS A 59 3.84 3.66 26.63
N ILE A 60 2.60 4.09 26.92
CA ILE A 60 1.62 3.24 27.62
C ILE A 60 0.71 2.51 26.63
N GLY A 61 0.59 1.19 26.80
CA GLY A 61 -0.34 0.35 26.05
C GLY A 61 0.10 0.11 24.60
N LYS A 62 -0.84 0.13 23.66
CA LYS A 62 -0.57 -0.07 22.23
C LYS A 62 -0.25 1.28 21.54
N PRO A 63 0.62 1.30 20.51
CA PRO A 63 0.86 2.49 19.71
C PRO A 63 -0.45 2.96 19.04
N HIS A 64 -0.75 4.25 19.17
CA HIS A 64 -2.04 4.85 18.81
C HIS A 64 -1.94 6.00 17.81
N THR A 65 -0.76 6.62 17.67
CA THR A 65 -0.54 7.80 16.80
C THR A 65 0.66 7.61 15.87
N VAL A 66 1.03 8.64 15.11
CA VAL A 66 2.23 8.68 14.25
C VAL A 66 3.47 8.90 15.13
N PRO A 67 4.65 8.31 14.85
CA PRO A 67 5.84 8.46 15.69
C PRO A 67 6.39 9.90 15.77
N CYS A 68 6.27 10.67 14.70
CA CYS A 68 6.88 11.98 14.54
C CYS A 68 6.04 12.85 13.59
N LYS A 69 6.31 14.16 13.57
CA LYS A 69 5.63 15.08 12.64
C LYS A 69 6.14 14.83 11.22
N MET A 70 5.31 14.23 10.37
CA MET A 70 5.69 13.88 9.00
C MET A 70 4.99 14.81 8.02
N THR A 71 5.66 15.14 6.93
CA THR A 71 5.09 15.92 5.82
C THR A 71 5.21 15.15 4.51
N GLY A 72 4.10 15.00 3.81
CA GLY A 72 4.04 14.47 2.46
C GLY A 72 3.57 15.53 1.47
N HIS A 73 3.97 15.36 0.22
CA HIS A 73 3.76 16.36 -0.82
C HIS A 73 3.35 15.70 -2.14
N CYS A 74 2.33 16.23 -2.80
CA CYS A 74 1.99 15.89 -4.18
C CYS A 74 1.46 17.14 -4.90
N GLY A 75 2.08 17.49 -6.03
CA GLY A 75 1.71 18.67 -6.82
C GLY A 75 1.90 19.99 -6.05
N SER A 76 0.81 20.71 -5.78
CA SER A 76 0.83 21.91 -4.93
C SER A 76 0.37 21.64 -3.48
N VAL A 77 0.00 20.40 -3.19
CA VAL A 77 -0.64 20.01 -1.93
C VAL A 77 0.41 19.43 -0.99
N LEU A 78 0.45 19.98 0.22
CA LEU A 78 1.29 19.51 1.33
C LEU A 78 0.39 19.06 2.48
N VAL A 79 0.59 17.83 2.94
CA VAL A 79 -0.12 17.26 4.08
C VAL A 79 0.87 16.98 5.20
N ARG A 80 0.62 17.54 6.38
CA ARG A 80 1.40 17.32 7.59
C ARG A 80 0.60 16.47 8.57
N LEU A 81 1.15 15.33 8.96
CA LEU A 81 0.66 14.49 10.03
C LEU A 81 1.36 14.87 11.33
N ILE A 82 0.58 15.14 12.38
CA ILE A 82 1.05 15.56 13.68
C ILE A 82 0.55 14.53 14.71
N PRO A 83 1.43 14.02 15.59
CA PRO A 83 1.02 13.10 16.64
C PRO A 83 0.06 13.78 17.61
N ALA A 84 -0.95 13.04 18.05
CA ALA A 84 -2.03 13.56 18.89
C ALA A 84 -2.22 12.73 20.17
N PRO A 85 -2.68 13.35 21.28
CA PRO A 85 -2.97 12.66 22.52
C PRO A 85 -4.02 11.56 22.37
N ARG A 86 -4.02 10.65 23.34
CA ARG A 86 -5.06 9.62 23.45
C ARG A 86 -6.42 10.27 23.69
N GLY A 87 -7.43 9.87 22.91
CA GLY A 87 -8.78 10.45 22.97
C GLY A 87 -9.02 11.63 22.03
N ALA A 88 -8.00 12.19 21.37
CA ALA A 88 -8.18 13.29 20.41
C ALA A 88 -8.95 12.88 19.13
N GLY A 89 -8.91 11.59 18.78
CA GLY A 89 -9.44 11.09 17.52
C GLY A 89 -8.63 11.56 16.30
N ILE A 90 -9.16 11.31 15.11
CA ILE A 90 -8.57 11.76 13.85
C ILE A 90 -9.21 13.11 13.48
N VAL A 91 -8.46 14.19 13.65
CA VAL A 91 -8.88 15.55 13.28
C VAL A 91 -8.34 15.84 11.89
N SER A 92 -9.19 15.60 10.88
CA SER A 92 -8.82 15.68 9.49
C SER A 92 -10.04 15.83 8.57
N ALA A 93 -9.82 16.23 7.31
CA ALA A 93 -10.82 16.18 6.26
C ALA A 93 -11.44 14.77 6.12
N PRO A 94 -12.71 14.62 5.70
CA PRO A 94 -13.42 13.34 5.66
C PRO A 94 -12.69 12.24 4.89
N MET A 95 -12.06 12.61 3.77
CA MET A 95 -11.23 11.72 2.95
C MET A 95 -10.08 11.14 3.78
N HIS A 96 -9.20 12.00 4.28
CA HIS A 96 -8.06 11.65 5.13
C HIS A 96 -8.42 10.93 6.42
N LYS A 97 -9.61 11.19 6.97
CA LYS A 97 -10.11 10.47 8.14
C LYS A 97 -10.32 8.99 7.84
N LYS A 98 -10.98 8.66 6.73
CA LYS A 98 -11.16 7.26 6.28
C LYS A 98 -9.81 6.61 6.02
N LEU A 99 -8.93 7.35 5.34
CA LEU A 99 -7.56 6.96 5.05
C LEU A 99 -6.82 6.56 6.34
N LEU A 100 -6.59 7.49 7.25
CA LEU A 100 -5.84 7.25 8.49
C LEU A 100 -6.47 6.14 9.37
N MET A 101 -7.80 5.99 9.32
CA MET A 101 -8.51 4.89 9.98
C MET A 101 -8.18 3.53 9.35
N MET A 102 -8.06 3.47 8.02
CA MET A 102 -7.59 2.26 7.32
C MET A 102 -6.13 1.93 7.66
N ALA A 103 -5.25 2.92 7.86
CA ALA A 103 -3.90 2.71 8.41
C ALA A 103 -3.91 2.03 9.78
N GLY A 104 -4.98 2.22 10.55
CA GLY A 104 -4.99 1.88 11.97
C GLY A 104 -4.26 2.90 12.85
N ILE A 105 -4.25 4.17 12.43
CA ILE A 105 -3.99 5.31 13.32
C ILE A 105 -5.29 5.62 14.05
N ASP A 106 -5.24 5.72 15.36
CA ASP A 106 -6.41 6.04 16.17
C ASP A 106 -6.52 7.55 16.40
N HIS A 107 -5.36 8.23 16.55
CA HIS A 107 -5.28 9.65 16.89
C HIS A 107 -4.24 10.37 16.04
N CYS A 108 -4.63 11.45 15.36
CA CYS A 108 -3.72 12.30 14.58
C CYS A 108 -4.37 13.64 14.27
N HIS A 109 -3.57 14.70 14.31
CA HIS A 109 -3.94 15.99 13.75
C HIS A 109 -3.32 16.14 12.37
N THR A 110 -4.09 16.64 11.42
CA THR A 110 -3.60 16.92 10.07
C THR A 110 -3.63 18.40 9.79
N ALA A 111 -2.56 18.92 9.19
CA ALA A 111 -2.56 20.26 8.60
C ALA A 111 -2.26 20.12 7.11
N ALA A 112 -3.15 20.63 6.26
CA ALA A 112 -2.99 20.61 4.82
C ALA A 112 -2.84 22.03 4.28
N ARG A 113 -1.98 22.21 3.27
CA ARG A 113 -1.76 23.48 2.56
C ARG A 113 -1.76 23.21 1.05
N GLY A 114 -2.26 24.15 0.26
CA GLY A 114 -2.30 24.05 -1.20
C GLY A 114 -3.71 23.82 -1.74
N CYS A 115 -3.81 23.37 -3.00
CA CYS A 115 -5.08 23.14 -3.69
C CYS A 115 -5.74 21.81 -3.27
N ILE A 116 -6.39 21.81 -2.10
CA ILE A 116 -6.99 20.63 -1.47
C ILE A 116 -8.26 20.12 -2.20
N THR A 117 -8.83 20.91 -3.10
CA THR A 117 -9.99 20.52 -3.92
C THR A 117 -9.69 19.34 -4.83
N THR A 118 -8.43 19.19 -5.28
CA THR A 118 -7.99 18.05 -6.10
C THR A 118 -7.76 16.81 -5.23
N LEU A 119 -8.76 15.95 -5.13
CA LEU A 119 -8.76 14.81 -4.22
C LEU A 119 -7.68 13.76 -4.53
N GLY A 120 -7.29 13.59 -5.79
CA GLY A 120 -6.19 12.70 -6.18
C GLY A 120 -4.86 13.10 -5.53
N ASN A 121 -4.40 14.33 -5.79
CA ASN A 121 -3.17 14.87 -5.22
C ASN A 121 -3.26 14.96 -3.68
N PHE A 122 -4.42 15.34 -3.15
CA PHE A 122 -4.62 15.47 -1.70
C PHE A 122 -4.49 14.11 -0.98
N THR A 123 -5.00 13.05 -1.59
CA THR A 123 -4.85 11.67 -1.11
C THR A 123 -3.41 11.20 -1.21
N GLU A 124 -2.78 11.40 -2.37
CA GLU A 124 -1.42 10.95 -2.63
C GLU A 124 -0.41 11.63 -1.70
N ALA A 125 -0.59 12.92 -1.41
CA ALA A 125 0.22 13.65 -0.44
C ALA A 125 0.12 13.03 0.97
N ALA A 126 -1.05 12.52 1.38
CA ALA A 126 -1.19 11.80 2.65
C ALA A 126 -0.56 10.41 2.61
N PHE A 127 -0.65 9.72 1.47
CA PHE A 127 0.01 8.43 1.27
C PHE A 127 1.53 8.56 1.36
N ASP A 128 2.10 9.60 0.74
CA ASP A 128 3.52 9.95 0.85
C ASP A 128 3.93 10.33 2.28
N ALA A 129 3.09 11.06 3.02
CA ALA A 129 3.36 11.38 4.43
C ALA A 129 3.46 10.10 5.30
N ILE A 130 2.64 9.09 5.00
CA ILE A 130 2.63 7.82 5.72
C ILE A 130 3.80 6.94 5.31
N SER A 131 4.17 6.88 4.03
CA SER A 131 5.30 6.07 3.58
C SER A 131 6.62 6.49 4.24
N LYS A 132 6.78 7.81 4.45
CA LYS A 132 7.92 8.41 5.14
C LYS A 132 8.02 8.08 6.64
N THR A 133 6.98 7.47 7.24
CA THR A 133 7.01 7.11 8.68
C THR A 133 8.09 6.08 9.02
N TYR A 134 8.41 5.16 8.10
CA TYR A 134 9.54 4.24 8.28
C TYR A 134 10.89 4.84 7.85
N SER A 135 10.88 5.83 6.95
CA SER A 135 12.08 6.54 6.53
C SER A 135 12.65 7.46 7.62
N TYR A 136 11.85 7.77 8.65
CA TYR A 136 12.31 8.61 9.75
C TYR A 136 13.09 7.80 10.80
N LEU A 137 14.37 8.12 10.94
CA LEU A 137 15.25 7.52 11.93
C LEU A 137 14.96 8.10 13.32
N THR A 138 14.39 7.28 14.20
CA THR A 138 14.24 7.63 15.63
C THR A 138 15.32 6.94 16.46
N PRO A 139 15.60 7.41 17.68
CA PRO A 139 16.62 6.80 18.55
C PRO A 139 16.43 5.30 18.81
N ASP A 140 15.20 4.78 18.72
CA ASP A 140 14.92 3.35 18.84
C ASP A 140 15.62 2.50 17.76
N PHE A 141 16.03 3.11 16.64
CA PHE A 141 16.67 2.47 15.49
C PHE A 141 18.14 2.86 15.31
N TRP A 142 18.78 3.49 16.31
CA TRP A 142 20.21 3.82 16.24
C TRP A 142 21.14 2.62 16.43
N LYS A 143 20.64 1.54 17.02
CA LYS A 143 21.42 0.31 17.16
C LYS A 143 21.68 -0.28 15.78
N GLU A 144 22.95 -0.61 15.52
CA GLU A 144 23.35 -1.25 14.27
C GLU A 144 22.55 -2.53 14.01
N MET A 145 22.01 -2.64 12.80
CA MET A 145 21.28 -3.83 12.37
C MET A 145 22.28 -4.88 11.90
N VAL A 146 22.16 -6.09 12.45
CA VAL A 146 22.89 -7.25 11.92
C VAL A 146 22.23 -7.68 10.62
N PHE A 147 22.91 -7.45 9.50
CA PHE A 147 22.41 -7.86 8.20
C PHE A 147 22.47 -9.39 8.07
N THR A 148 21.31 -10.02 7.95
CA THR A 148 21.22 -11.44 7.56
C THR A 148 21.38 -11.57 6.05
N LYS A 149 21.68 -12.78 5.58
CA LYS A 149 21.70 -13.05 4.14
C LYS A 149 20.32 -12.77 3.55
N SER A 150 20.29 -12.35 2.28
CA SER A 150 19.02 -12.12 1.61
C SER A 150 18.30 -13.46 1.39
N PRO A 151 16.96 -13.52 1.48
CA PRO A 151 16.22 -14.75 1.21
C PRO A 151 16.48 -15.30 -0.21
N TYR A 152 16.76 -14.42 -1.18
CA TYR A 152 17.15 -14.84 -2.53
C TYR A 152 18.46 -15.63 -2.53
N GLN A 153 19.44 -15.21 -1.73
CA GLN A 153 20.72 -15.88 -1.58
C GLN A 153 20.58 -17.21 -0.80
N GLU A 154 19.77 -17.24 0.26
CA GLU A 154 19.56 -18.47 1.04
C GLU A 154 18.79 -19.54 0.24
N PHE A 155 17.79 -19.14 -0.54
CA PHE A 155 16.93 -20.05 -1.29
C PHE A 155 17.31 -20.13 -2.79
N THR A 156 18.53 -19.76 -3.18
CA THR A 156 18.95 -19.72 -4.59
C THR A 156 18.72 -21.07 -5.28
N ASP A 157 19.14 -22.18 -4.68
CA ASP A 157 19.01 -23.52 -5.26
C ASP A 157 17.54 -23.93 -5.47
N HIS A 158 16.66 -23.51 -4.57
CA HIS A 158 15.23 -23.77 -4.67
C HIS A 158 14.59 -22.94 -5.79
N LEU A 159 14.95 -21.66 -5.87
CA LEU A 159 14.41 -20.73 -6.86
C LEU A 159 14.79 -21.13 -8.29
N VAL A 160 16.03 -21.56 -8.52
CA VAL A 160 16.49 -22.04 -9.84
C VAL A 160 15.65 -23.23 -10.30
N LYS A 161 15.45 -24.23 -9.43
CA LYS A 161 14.66 -25.43 -9.73
C LYS A 161 13.19 -25.10 -10.00
N ALA A 162 12.59 -24.23 -9.20
CA ALA A 162 11.20 -23.81 -9.35
C ALA A 162 10.98 -23.04 -10.67
N HIS A 163 11.90 -22.13 -11.01
CA HIS A 163 11.81 -21.34 -12.25
C HIS A 163 11.88 -22.22 -13.50
N THR A 164 12.78 -23.20 -13.54
CA THR A 164 12.87 -24.16 -14.67
C THR A 164 11.62 -25.03 -14.83
N ARG A 165 10.91 -25.38 -13.75
CA ARG A 165 9.68 -26.18 -13.86
C ARG A 165 8.52 -25.39 -14.47
N VAL A 166 8.40 -24.11 -14.10
CA VAL A 166 7.37 -23.21 -14.64
C VAL A 166 7.63 -22.91 -16.12
N SER A 167 8.88 -22.69 -16.53
CA SER A 167 9.21 -22.45 -17.95
C SER A 167 8.94 -23.68 -18.83
N VAL A 168 9.27 -24.88 -18.34
CA VAL A 168 9.05 -26.16 -19.04
C VAL A 168 7.54 -26.46 -19.18
N GLN A 169 6.72 -26.25 -18.14
CA GLN A 169 5.27 -26.42 -18.24
C GLN A 169 4.64 -25.42 -19.23
N ARG A 170 5.14 -24.19 -19.30
CA ARG A 170 4.65 -23.16 -20.23
C ARG A 170 5.00 -23.46 -21.70
N THR A 171 6.11 -24.14 -21.95
CA THR A 171 6.51 -24.58 -23.31
C THR A 171 5.83 -25.88 -23.72
N GLN A 172 5.58 -26.79 -22.79
CA GLN A 172 4.91 -28.06 -23.08
C GLN A 172 3.39 -27.92 -23.26
N ALA A 173 2.71 -27.03 -22.52
CA ALA A 173 1.25 -26.87 -22.62
C ALA A 173 0.72 -26.55 -24.05
N PRO A 174 1.30 -25.62 -24.84
CA PRO A 174 0.87 -25.42 -26.22
C PRO A 174 1.32 -26.56 -27.15
N ALA A 175 2.50 -27.14 -26.93
CA ALA A 175 3.03 -28.21 -27.79
C ALA A 175 2.20 -29.51 -27.68
N VAL A 176 1.84 -29.92 -26.46
CA VAL A 176 1.03 -31.13 -26.21
C VAL A 176 -0.38 -30.97 -26.78
N ALA A 177 -1.00 -29.80 -26.62
CA ALA A 177 -2.33 -29.51 -27.16
C ALA A 177 -2.37 -29.55 -28.70
N ILE A 178 -1.32 -29.07 -29.39
CA ILE A 178 -1.22 -29.12 -30.85
C ILE A 178 -1.03 -30.56 -31.34
N THR A 179 -0.21 -31.36 -30.65
CA THR A 179 0.01 -32.77 -31.01
C THR A 179 -1.22 -33.64 -30.74
N GLU A 180 -1.94 -33.43 -29.64
CA GLU A 180 -3.20 -34.14 -29.38
C GLU A 180 -4.28 -33.76 -30.40
N PHE A 181 -4.39 -32.48 -30.78
CA PHE A 181 -5.33 -32.04 -31.79
C PHE A 181 -5.03 -32.65 -33.17
N TYR A 182 -3.76 -32.76 -33.56
CA TYR A 182 -3.35 -33.42 -34.81
C TYR A 182 -3.63 -34.93 -34.78
N MET A 183 -3.30 -35.61 -33.68
CA MET A 183 -3.52 -37.06 -33.54
C MET A 183 -5.01 -37.43 -33.47
N ARG A 184 -5.89 -36.54 -32.99
CA ARG A 184 -7.35 -36.75 -32.98
C ARG A 184 -8.02 -36.59 -34.35
N LYS A 185 -7.37 -35.92 -35.30
CA LYS A 185 -7.87 -35.67 -36.67
C LYS A 185 -7.47 -36.76 -37.67
N ILE A 186 -6.59 -37.68 -37.27
CA ILE A 186 -6.02 -38.76 -38.09
C ILE A 186 -6.76 -40.11 -37.86
N LYS A 187 -7.70 -40.17 -36.91
CA LYS A 187 -8.66 -41.28 -36.76
C LYS A 187 -10.03 -40.86 -37.27
#